data_AF-A0A7R6P5X7-F1
#
_entry.id   AF-A0A7R6P5X7-F1
#
_cell.length_a   1.000
_cell.length_b   1.000
_cell.length_c   1.000
_cell.angle_alpha   90.00
_cell.angle_beta   90.00
_cell.angle_gamma   90.00
#
_symmetry.space_group_name_H-M   'P 1'
#
loop_
_entity.id
_entity.type
_entity.pdbx_description
1 polymer ?
#
loop_
_entity_poly.entity_id
_entity_poly.type
_entity_poly.pdbx_seq_one_letter_code
_entity_poly.pdbx_strand_id
1 'polypeptide(L)'
;MKCWAKNVSPCCNKQSSEHYISKGLFSDKMLFVENAPFLGGASKEISKASLTRNCLCKRHNERLSIYDAEAIHYGESLRYCLELSIKRRKSNARKFSLHTKSINYDRFNRWFLKTYLGLAEFFRYDSAIDKEELAKLVYSETSIKHYLHLEVAMEIQEDFQIKESVSIAPLEKNEKTIGMQVELYGIRLNGVFSDRPEHIQKPIKIRFNEHKQGPSCMVKFG
;
A
#
# COMPACT_ATOMS: atom_id res chain seq x y z
N MET A 1 9.04 20.63 -15.19
CA MET A 1 8.80 19.88 -13.93
C MET A 1 7.71 18.86 -14.18
N LYS A 2 7.93 17.58 -13.86
CA LYS A 2 6.88 16.56 -13.92
C LYS A 2 6.37 16.32 -12.50
N CYS A 3 5.21 16.88 -12.18
CA CYS A 3 4.60 16.76 -10.86
C CYS A 3 3.10 16.53 -11.03
N TRP A 4 2.58 15.37 -10.63
CA TRP A 4 1.14 15.10 -10.69
C TRP A 4 0.34 16.00 -9.71
N ALA A 5 0.98 16.54 -8.68
CA ALA A 5 0.38 17.44 -7.70
C ALA A 5 0.44 18.93 -8.08
N LYS A 6 0.84 19.27 -9.32
CA LYS A 6 1.05 20.68 -9.75
C LYS A 6 -0.19 21.57 -9.63
N ASN A 7 -1.39 20.98 -9.75
CA ASN A 7 -2.66 21.70 -9.72
C ASN A 7 -3.28 21.73 -8.30
N VAL A 8 -2.70 21.01 -7.34
CA VAL A 8 -3.12 21.04 -5.93
C VAL A 8 -2.55 22.27 -5.22
N SER A 9 -1.29 22.57 -5.47
CA SER A 9 -0.61 23.78 -4.98
C SER A 9 0.59 24.06 -5.88
N PRO A 10 1.20 25.27 -5.85
CA PRO A 10 2.38 25.55 -6.65
C PRO A 10 3.46 24.46 -6.49
N CYS A 11 4.32 24.25 -7.49
CA CYS A 11 5.52 23.40 -7.36
C CYS A 11 6.73 24.21 -6.87
N CYS A 12 7.69 23.57 -6.19
CA CYS A 12 9.03 24.15 -6.03
C CYS A 12 9.82 24.01 -7.33
N ASN A 13 11.05 24.50 -7.40
CA ASN A 13 11.93 24.40 -8.58
C ASN A 13 12.81 23.13 -8.64
N LYS A 14 12.74 22.24 -7.63
CA LYS A 14 13.50 20.99 -7.58
C LYS A 14 12.61 19.77 -7.83
N GLN A 15 13.00 18.91 -8.76
CA GLN A 15 12.39 17.60 -8.98
C GLN A 15 12.85 16.62 -7.88
N SER A 16 11.94 15.75 -7.43
CA SER A 16 12.26 14.62 -6.54
C SER A 16 12.32 13.32 -7.35
N SER A 17 13.19 12.42 -6.92
CA SER A 17 13.20 11.01 -7.35
C SER A 17 12.34 10.23 -6.36
N GLU A 18 11.05 10.12 -6.65
CA GLU A 18 10.09 9.46 -5.77
C GLU A 18 10.01 7.97 -6.08
N HIS A 19 9.88 7.12 -5.07
CA HIS A 19 9.77 5.69 -5.35
C HIS A 19 8.35 5.32 -5.79
N TYR A 20 8.22 4.38 -6.73
CA TYR A 20 6.92 3.83 -7.11
C TYR A 20 6.17 3.28 -5.89
N ILE A 21 6.91 2.61 -5.02
CA ILE A 21 6.47 2.04 -3.75
C ILE A 21 7.54 2.42 -2.71
N SER A 22 7.12 2.77 -1.49
CA SER A 22 8.02 3.29 -0.46
C SER A 22 9.17 2.32 -0.19
N LYS A 23 10.41 2.77 -0.43
CA LYS A 23 11.62 1.95 -0.30
C LYS A 23 11.80 1.27 1.06
N GLY A 24 11.26 1.85 2.14
CA GLY A 24 11.36 1.31 3.49
C GLY A 24 10.55 0.03 3.71
N LEU A 25 9.68 -0.34 2.75
CA LEU A 25 8.98 -1.61 2.75
C LEU A 25 9.93 -2.79 2.46
N PHE A 26 11.12 -2.55 1.90
CA PHE A 26 12.03 -3.61 1.50
C PHE A 26 13.34 -3.49 2.27
N SER A 27 13.71 -4.57 2.97
CA SER A 27 14.96 -4.65 3.72
C SER A 27 16.15 -4.79 2.76
N ASP A 28 16.01 -5.64 1.76
CA ASP A 28 17.06 -5.95 0.80
C ASP A 28 17.35 -4.84 -0.22
N LYS A 29 18.53 -4.93 -0.84
CA LYS A 29 18.97 -4.03 -1.92
C LYS A 29 18.35 -4.39 -3.26
N MET A 30 18.08 -5.68 -3.46
CA MET A 30 17.38 -6.23 -4.61
C MET A 30 16.00 -6.67 -4.14
N LEU A 31 15.01 -6.58 -5.01
CA LEU A 31 13.69 -7.12 -4.74
C LEU A 31 13.11 -7.75 -6.00
N PHE A 32 12.27 -8.76 -5.79
CA PHE A 32 11.52 -9.37 -6.87
C PHE A 32 10.21 -8.61 -7.07
N VAL A 33 10.00 -8.12 -8.28
CA VAL A 33 8.80 -7.37 -8.66
C VAL A 33 8.03 -8.18 -9.69
N GLU A 34 6.74 -8.36 -9.47
CA GLU A 34 5.87 -9.18 -10.32
C GLU A 34 4.73 -8.32 -10.88
N ASN A 35 4.37 -8.53 -12.15
CA ASN A 35 3.27 -7.82 -12.82
C ASN A 35 3.36 -6.29 -12.77
N ALA A 36 4.52 -5.70 -12.47
CA ALA A 36 4.60 -4.26 -12.32
C ALA A 36 4.32 -3.54 -13.65
N PRO A 37 3.43 -2.54 -13.66
CA PRO A 37 3.09 -1.77 -14.86
C PRO A 37 4.31 -1.14 -15.53
N PHE A 38 5.25 -0.62 -14.74
CA PHE A 38 6.49 0.00 -15.23
C PHE A 38 7.52 -1.00 -15.79
N LEU A 39 7.29 -2.31 -15.60
CA LEU A 39 8.04 -3.40 -16.23
C LEU A 39 7.28 -4.01 -17.42
N GLY A 40 6.19 -3.38 -17.88
CA GLY A 40 5.32 -3.93 -18.92
C GLY A 40 4.66 -5.24 -18.50
N GLY A 41 4.42 -5.44 -17.19
CA GLY A 41 3.85 -6.66 -16.65
C GLY A 41 4.85 -7.82 -16.45
N ALA A 42 6.13 -7.64 -16.77
CA ALA A 42 7.13 -8.67 -16.55
C ALA A 42 7.49 -8.84 -15.07
N SER A 43 7.84 -10.07 -14.68
CA SER A 43 8.45 -10.35 -13.38
C SER A 43 9.97 -10.26 -13.47
N LYS A 44 10.58 -9.45 -12.60
CA LYS A 44 12.03 -9.22 -12.63
C LYS A 44 12.57 -8.87 -11.25
N GLU A 45 13.78 -9.37 -10.97
CA GLU A 45 14.58 -8.87 -9.85
C GLU A 45 15.23 -7.54 -10.23
N ILE A 46 14.97 -6.50 -9.45
CA ILE A 46 15.48 -5.16 -9.70
C ILE A 46 16.06 -4.54 -8.42
N SER A 47 16.95 -3.55 -8.59
CA SER A 47 17.51 -2.84 -7.45
C SER A 47 16.45 -1.91 -6.84
N LYS A 48 16.47 -1.78 -5.51
CA LYS A 48 15.62 -0.83 -4.79
C LYS A 48 15.78 0.61 -5.27
N ALA A 49 16.98 0.98 -5.73
CA ALA A 49 17.25 2.30 -6.31
C ALA A 49 16.55 2.53 -7.67
N SER A 50 16.31 1.46 -8.43
CA SER A 50 15.62 1.53 -9.73
C SER A 50 14.09 1.66 -9.59
N LEU A 51 13.53 1.47 -8.40
CA LEU A 51 12.11 1.72 -8.10
C LEU A 51 11.77 3.20 -8.02
N THR A 52 12.42 4.07 -8.78
CA THR A 52 12.25 5.52 -8.69
C THR A 52 11.67 6.13 -9.96
N ARG A 53 10.99 7.26 -9.78
CA ARG A 53 10.38 8.07 -10.83
C ARG A 53 10.41 9.54 -10.48
N ASN A 54 10.67 10.34 -11.50
CA ASN A 54 10.61 11.78 -11.44
C ASN A 54 9.16 12.26 -11.67
N CYS A 55 8.26 11.97 -10.72
CA CYS A 55 6.83 12.29 -10.81
C CYS A 55 6.31 13.32 -9.79
N LEU A 56 7.18 13.80 -8.88
CA LEU A 56 6.88 14.83 -7.88
C LEU A 56 8.01 15.85 -7.73
N CYS A 57 7.66 17.10 -7.41
CA CYS A 57 8.65 18.06 -6.94
C CYS A 57 9.07 17.78 -5.48
N LYS A 58 10.25 18.25 -5.06
CA LYS A 58 10.79 18.04 -3.70
C LYS A 58 9.78 18.43 -2.60
N ARG A 59 9.21 19.63 -2.70
CA ARG A 59 8.21 20.13 -1.74
C ARG A 59 6.99 19.21 -1.63
N HIS A 60 6.45 18.79 -2.77
CA HIS A 60 5.28 17.92 -2.80
C HIS A 60 5.61 16.55 -2.23
N ASN A 61 6.79 16.01 -2.53
CA ASN A 61 7.22 14.71 -2.03
C ASN A 61 7.44 14.69 -0.51
N GLU A 62 8.12 15.70 0.03
CA GLU A 62 8.42 15.80 1.46
C GLU A 62 7.15 15.84 2.31
N ARG A 63 6.10 16.51 1.84
CA ARG A 63 4.79 16.56 2.51
C ARG A 63 4.11 15.19 2.61
N LEU A 64 4.41 14.26 1.70
CA LEU A 64 3.82 12.92 1.67
C LEU A 64 4.62 11.88 2.47
N SER A 65 5.79 12.24 2.99
CA SER A 65 6.67 11.31 3.74
C SER A 65 6.01 10.68 4.97
N ILE A 66 5.05 11.38 5.58
CA ILE A 66 4.25 10.85 6.69
C ILE A 66 3.38 9.66 6.28
N TYR A 67 2.99 9.56 5.01
CA TYR A 67 2.20 8.45 4.49
C TYR A 67 3.11 7.26 4.17
N ASP A 68 4.33 7.51 3.67
CA ASP A 68 5.35 6.46 3.53
C ASP A 68 5.69 5.82 4.89
N ALA A 69 5.84 6.64 5.94
CA ALA A 69 6.12 6.14 7.28
C ALA A 69 5.02 5.19 7.78
N GLU A 70 3.74 5.49 7.50
CA GLU A 70 2.63 4.62 7.88
C GLU A 70 2.64 3.29 7.13
N ALA A 71 2.94 3.30 5.83
CA ALA A 71 3.07 2.07 5.06
C ALA A 71 4.25 1.20 5.52
N ILE A 72 5.38 1.83 5.85
CA ILE A 72 6.53 1.15 6.45
C ILE A 72 6.12 0.52 7.79
N HIS A 73 5.40 1.26 8.64
CA HIS A 73 4.88 0.75 9.90
C HIS A 73 3.94 -0.44 9.73
N TYR A 74 3.09 -0.42 8.69
CA TYR A 74 2.27 -1.57 8.32
C TYR A 74 3.12 -2.79 7.98
N GLY A 75 4.12 -2.65 7.12
CA GLY A 75 5.03 -3.74 6.76
C GLY A 75 5.77 -4.32 7.96
N GLU A 76 6.32 -3.46 8.82
CA GLU A 76 6.97 -3.86 10.07
C GLU A 76 6.01 -4.62 11.00
N SER A 77 4.76 -4.17 11.08
CA SER A 77 3.72 -4.82 11.89
C SER A 77 3.39 -6.22 11.38
N LEU A 78 3.34 -6.42 10.06
CA LEU A 78 3.16 -7.74 9.47
C LEU A 78 4.34 -8.67 9.76
N ARG A 79 5.58 -8.21 9.53
CA ARG A 79 6.80 -8.98 9.83
C ARG A 79 6.81 -9.42 11.30
N TYR A 80 6.56 -8.48 12.21
CA TYR A 80 6.46 -8.74 13.64
C TYR A 80 5.42 -9.81 13.98
N CYS A 81 4.21 -9.68 13.44
CA CYS A 81 3.13 -10.63 13.72
C CYS A 81 3.43 -12.03 13.18
N LEU A 82 4.08 -12.15 12.01
CA LEU A 82 4.52 -13.44 11.49
C LEU A 82 5.59 -14.08 12.38
N GLU A 83 6.64 -13.33 12.71
CA GLU A 83 7.74 -13.82 13.55
C GLU A 83 7.23 -14.29 14.91
N LEU A 84 6.32 -13.53 15.53
CA LEU A 84 5.68 -13.89 16.78
C LEU A 84 4.88 -15.20 16.65
N SER A 85 4.09 -15.33 15.58
CA SER A 85 3.32 -16.55 15.29
C SER A 85 4.23 -17.77 15.07
N ILE A 86 5.33 -17.64 14.32
CA ILE A 86 6.32 -18.72 14.13
C ILE A 86 6.94 -19.12 15.48
N LYS A 87 7.38 -18.15 16.28
CA LYS A 87 8.00 -18.41 17.59
C LYS A 87 7.05 -19.16 18.53
N ARG A 88 5.79 -18.74 18.59
CA ARG A 88 4.80 -19.33 19.49
C ARG A 88 4.28 -20.68 19.02
N ARG A 89 4.20 -20.94 17.70
CA ARG A 89 3.94 -22.28 17.15
C ARG A 89 4.93 -23.34 17.64
N LYS A 90 6.17 -22.94 17.97
CA LYS A 90 7.22 -23.82 18.52
C LYS A 90 7.24 -23.89 20.05
N SER A 91 6.33 -23.19 20.74
CA SER A 91 6.31 -23.09 22.19
C SER A 91 5.28 -24.04 22.82
N ASN A 92 5.60 -24.58 24.00
CA ASN A 92 4.70 -25.43 24.79
C ASN A 92 3.78 -24.64 25.73
N ALA A 93 3.77 -23.31 25.66
CA ALA A 93 2.92 -22.50 26.51
C ALA A 93 1.43 -22.72 26.21
N ARG A 94 0.60 -22.75 27.26
CA ARG A 94 -0.84 -23.02 27.15
C ARG A 94 -1.67 -21.78 26.80
N LYS A 95 -1.12 -20.58 27.02
CA LYS A 95 -1.78 -19.29 26.78
C LYS A 95 -0.77 -18.27 26.31
N PHE A 96 -1.22 -17.40 25.41
CA PHE A 96 -0.44 -16.26 24.93
C PHE A 96 -1.24 -14.97 25.07
N SER A 97 -0.53 -13.85 25.29
CA SER A 97 -1.12 -12.53 25.18
C SER A 97 -1.39 -12.19 23.71
N LEU A 98 -2.53 -11.54 23.44
CA LEU A 98 -2.81 -10.98 22.13
C LEU A 98 -2.01 -9.69 21.93
N HIS A 99 -1.16 -9.65 20.90
CA HIS A 99 -0.46 -8.44 20.52
C HIS A 99 -1.28 -7.68 19.48
N THR A 100 -1.45 -6.37 19.66
CA THR A 100 -2.17 -5.52 18.69
C THR A 100 -1.23 -4.46 18.12
N LYS A 101 -1.23 -4.33 16.79
CA LYS A 101 -0.58 -3.26 16.04
C LYS A 101 -1.66 -2.40 15.38
N SER A 102 -1.53 -1.08 15.48
CA SER A 102 -2.52 -0.13 14.98
C SER A 102 -1.95 0.63 13.79
N ILE A 103 -2.69 0.65 12.70
CA ILE A 103 -2.37 1.40 11.49
C ILE A 103 -3.36 2.54 11.35
N ASN A 104 -2.87 3.74 11.11
CA ASN A 104 -3.73 4.89 10.82
C ASN A 104 -4.36 4.70 9.44
N TYR A 105 -5.67 4.49 9.41
CA TYR A 105 -6.39 4.16 8.19
C TYR A 105 -6.28 5.27 7.13
N ASP A 106 -6.40 6.54 7.55
CA ASP A 106 -6.38 7.68 6.64
C ASP A 106 -5.00 7.85 6.00
N ARG A 107 -3.93 7.79 6.80
CA ARG A 107 -2.55 7.88 6.29
C ARG A 107 -2.19 6.72 5.37
N PHE A 108 -2.61 5.50 5.70
CA PHE A 108 -2.36 4.34 4.87
C PHE A 108 -3.11 4.43 3.53
N ASN A 109 -4.36 4.84 3.54
CA ASN A 109 -5.13 5.01 2.30
C ASN A 109 -4.53 6.14 1.43
N ARG A 110 -3.96 7.20 2.03
CA ARG A 110 -3.29 8.26 1.28
C ARG A 110 -2.00 7.76 0.67
N TRP A 111 -1.28 6.91 1.39
CA TRP A 111 -0.15 6.17 0.85
C TRP A 111 -0.58 5.34 -0.38
N PHE A 112 -1.67 4.60 -0.28
CA PHE A 112 -2.20 3.80 -1.38
C PHE A 112 -2.55 4.65 -2.61
N LEU A 113 -3.22 5.79 -2.40
CA LEU A 113 -3.54 6.75 -3.47
C LEU A 113 -2.31 7.41 -4.09
N LYS A 114 -1.31 7.82 -3.30
CA LYS A 114 -0.06 8.39 -3.87
C LYS A 114 0.69 7.35 -4.71
N THR A 115 0.69 6.09 -4.29
CA THR A 115 1.29 4.99 -5.06
C THR A 115 0.55 4.82 -6.38
N TYR A 116 -0.79 4.82 -6.36
CA TYR A 116 -1.60 4.80 -7.58
C TYR A 116 -1.27 5.97 -8.52
N LEU A 117 -1.26 7.20 -8.04
CA LEU A 117 -0.93 8.39 -8.85
C LEU A 117 0.49 8.33 -9.43
N GLY A 118 1.42 7.72 -8.69
CA GLY A 118 2.78 7.40 -9.14
C GLY A 118 2.86 6.33 -10.23
N LEU A 119 1.79 5.57 -10.46
CA LEU A 119 1.74 4.44 -11.41
C LEU A 119 0.70 4.61 -12.53
N ALA A 120 -0.24 5.54 -12.38
CA ALA A 120 -1.40 5.66 -13.25
C ALA A 120 -1.08 5.81 -14.75
N GLU A 121 0.10 6.34 -15.12
CA GLU A 121 0.50 6.48 -16.53
C GLU A 121 0.94 5.17 -17.19
N PHE A 122 1.21 4.13 -16.40
CA PHE A 122 1.63 2.82 -16.90
C PHE A 122 0.46 1.86 -17.11
N PHE A 123 -0.73 2.22 -16.61
CA PHE A 123 -1.91 1.40 -16.80
C PHE A 123 -2.46 1.54 -18.22
N ARG A 124 -3.09 0.46 -18.70
CA ARG A 124 -3.66 0.40 -20.04
C ARG A 124 -4.76 1.44 -20.25
N TYR A 125 -5.63 1.59 -19.25
CA TYR A 125 -6.78 2.48 -19.30
C TYR A 125 -6.60 3.69 -18.40
N ASP A 126 -7.16 4.82 -18.84
CA ASP A 126 -7.23 6.02 -18.02
C ASP A 126 -7.99 5.76 -16.71
N SER A 127 -7.63 6.55 -15.69
CA SER A 127 -8.35 6.57 -14.41
C SER A 127 -9.83 6.91 -14.64
N ALA A 128 -10.71 6.18 -13.95
CA ALA A 128 -12.14 6.48 -13.92
C ALA A 128 -12.42 7.81 -13.21
N ILE A 129 -11.58 8.18 -12.26
CA ILE A 129 -11.66 9.43 -11.51
C ILE A 129 -10.56 10.36 -11.98
N ASP A 130 -10.86 11.65 -12.05
CA ASP A 130 -9.87 12.65 -12.39
C ASP A 130 -8.65 12.61 -11.44
N LYS A 131 -7.46 12.57 -12.02
CA LYS A 131 -6.21 12.43 -11.25
C LYS A 131 -5.93 13.66 -10.39
N GLU A 132 -6.44 14.83 -10.77
CA GLU A 132 -6.30 16.04 -9.96
C GLU A 132 -7.22 15.99 -8.74
N GLU A 133 -8.44 15.46 -8.87
CA GLU A 133 -9.32 15.20 -7.74
C GLU A 133 -8.70 14.19 -6.75
N LEU A 134 -8.15 13.08 -7.25
CA LEU A 134 -7.39 12.14 -6.40
C LEU A 134 -6.18 12.81 -5.74
N ALA A 135 -5.46 13.67 -6.46
CA ALA A 135 -4.34 14.41 -5.90
C ALA A 135 -4.79 15.39 -4.79
N LYS A 136 -5.91 16.10 -4.99
CA LYS A 136 -6.50 16.98 -3.97
C LYS A 136 -6.86 16.18 -2.73
N LEU A 137 -7.47 15.00 -2.88
CA LEU A 137 -7.78 14.11 -1.77
C LEU A 137 -6.51 13.78 -0.98
N VAL A 138 -5.43 13.35 -1.64
CA VAL A 138 -4.15 12.99 -0.98
C VAL A 138 -3.58 14.14 -0.13
N TYR A 139 -3.69 15.39 -0.56
CA TYR A 139 -3.16 16.56 0.15
C TYR A 139 -4.17 17.30 1.04
N SER A 140 -5.43 16.85 1.06
CA SER A 140 -6.48 17.47 1.88
C SER A 140 -6.36 17.08 3.36
N GLU A 141 -6.95 17.86 4.26
CA GLU A 141 -7.13 17.46 5.66
C GLU A 141 -8.42 16.63 5.88
N THR A 142 -9.27 16.53 4.85
CA THR A 142 -10.52 15.76 4.90
C THR A 142 -10.22 14.28 4.95
N SER A 143 -10.91 13.54 5.82
CA SER A 143 -10.72 12.09 5.87
C SER A 143 -11.12 11.44 4.54
N ILE A 144 -10.24 10.59 4.02
CA ILE A 144 -10.42 9.90 2.74
C ILE A 144 -11.12 8.55 2.90
N LYS A 145 -11.56 8.19 4.11
CA LYS A 145 -12.16 6.89 4.43
C LYS A 145 -13.42 6.55 3.64
N HIS A 146 -14.08 7.57 3.08
CA HIS A 146 -15.29 7.43 2.28
C HIS A 146 -15.01 7.49 0.76
N TYR A 147 -13.79 7.82 0.36
CA TYR A 147 -13.35 7.96 -1.04
C TYR A 147 -12.49 6.79 -1.52
N LEU A 148 -12.11 5.90 -0.61
CA LEU A 148 -11.35 4.69 -0.92
C LEU A 148 -11.94 3.51 -0.15
N HIS A 149 -12.32 2.47 -0.88
CA HIS A 149 -12.63 1.16 -0.33
C HIS A 149 -11.41 0.26 -0.42
N LEU A 150 -10.84 -0.12 0.73
CA LEU A 150 -9.65 -0.97 0.82
C LEU A 150 -10.02 -2.36 1.32
N GLU A 151 -9.96 -3.37 0.48
CA GLU A 151 -10.17 -4.76 0.88
C GLU A 151 -8.84 -5.50 1.02
N VAL A 152 -8.75 -6.35 2.04
CA VAL A 152 -7.68 -7.35 2.16
C VAL A 152 -8.21 -8.66 1.62
N ALA A 153 -7.58 -9.19 0.57
CA ALA A 153 -7.91 -10.48 -0.01
C ALA A 153 -6.80 -11.51 0.27
N MET A 154 -7.21 -12.71 0.66
CA MET A 154 -6.38 -13.90 0.77
C MET A 154 -7.23 -15.11 0.38
N GLU A 155 -6.64 -16.09 -0.30
CA GLU A 155 -7.37 -17.31 -0.67
C GLU A 155 -7.58 -18.23 0.53
N ILE A 156 -8.70 -18.95 0.54
CA ILE A 156 -8.98 -19.96 1.55
C ILE A 156 -7.95 -21.08 1.38
N GLN A 157 -7.21 -21.42 2.45
CA GLN A 157 -6.08 -22.37 2.47
C GLN A 157 -4.75 -21.86 1.87
N GLU A 158 -4.65 -20.57 1.55
CA GLU A 158 -3.35 -19.98 1.20
C GLU A 158 -2.45 -19.94 2.44
N ASP A 159 -1.30 -20.63 2.35
CA ASP A 159 -0.27 -20.55 3.39
C ASP A 159 0.30 -19.14 3.42
N PHE A 160 0.07 -18.43 4.53
CA PHE A 160 0.62 -17.09 4.70
C PHE A 160 2.15 -17.13 4.78
N GLN A 161 2.80 -16.72 3.70
CA GLN A 161 4.24 -16.51 3.62
C GLN A 161 4.51 -15.03 3.41
N ILE A 162 5.31 -14.43 4.30
CA ILE A 162 5.87 -13.11 4.01
C ILE A 162 6.95 -13.29 2.97
N LYS A 163 6.67 -12.78 1.76
CA LYS A 163 7.65 -12.56 0.70
C LYS A 163 7.91 -11.06 0.62
N GLU A 164 9.18 -10.64 0.63
CA GLU A 164 9.54 -9.25 0.29
C GLU A 164 9.48 -9.03 -1.24
N SER A 165 8.40 -9.53 -1.87
CA SER A 165 8.04 -9.22 -3.24
C SER A 165 6.93 -8.16 -3.25
N VAL A 166 6.78 -7.53 -4.40
CA VAL A 166 5.63 -6.67 -4.65
C VAL A 166 5.01 -6.99 -6.00
N SER A 167 3.69 -7.12 -5.99
CA SER A 167 2.90 -7.17 -7.21
C SER A 167 1.92 -6.01 -7.27
N ILE A 168 1.70 -5.47 -8.46
CA ILE A 168 0.78 -4.35 -8.68
C ILE A 168 -0.05 -4.64 -9.93
N ALA A 169 -1.36 -4.48 -9.84
CA ALA A 169 -2.24 -4.57 -10.99
C ALA A 169 -3.30 -3.46 -10.94
N PRO A 170 -3.73 -2.90 -12.09
CA PRO A 170 -4.90 -2.03 -12.13
C PRO A 170 -6.17 -2.84 -11.83
N LEU A 171 -7.13 -2.21 -11.15
CA LEU A 171 -8.51 -2.71 -11.11
C LEU A 171 -9.29 -1.98 -12.21
N GLU A 172 -9.90 -2.74 -13.11
CA GLU A 172 -10.48 -2.20 -14.34
C GLU A 172 -11.98 -2.51 -14.45
N LYS A 173 -12.75 -1.55 -14.95
CA LYS A 173 -14.18 -1.69 -15.25
C LYS A 173 -14.56 -0.75 -16.38
N ASN A 174 -15.27 -1.26 -17.40
CA ASN A 174 -15.74 -0.47 -18.54
C ASN A 174 -14.60 0.35 -19.21
N GLU A 175 -13.45 -0.29 -19.47
CA GLU A 175 -12.28 0.35 -20.08
C GLU A 175 -11.74 1.57 -19.31
N LYS A 176 -11.93 1.55 -17.98
CA LYS A 176 -11.37 2.54 -17.06
C LYS A 176 -10.69 1.85 -15.89
N THR A 177 -9.61 2.45 -15.41
CA THR A 177 -8.96 2.04 -14.17
C THR A 177 -9.70 2.64 -12.98
N ILE A 178 -10.39 1.82 -12.20
CA ILE A 178 -11.18 2.23 -11.03
C ILE A 178 -10.40 2.16 -9.71
N GLY A 179 -9.20 1.59 -9.75
CA GLY A 179 -8.46 1.25 -8.56
C GLY A 179 -7.14 0.57 -8.85
N MET A 180 -6.55 -0.01 -7.82
CA MET A 180 -5.31 -0.77 -7.88
C MET A 180 -5.35 -1.92 -6.89
N GLN A 181 -4.78 -3.06 -7.27
CA GLN A 181 -4.35 -4.10 -6.36
C GLN A 181 -2.86 -3.92 -6.09
N VAL A 182 -2.47 -4.02 -4.82
CA VAL A 182 -1.07 -4.12 -4.39
C VAL A 182 -0.92 -5.37 -3.54
N GLU A 183 -0.07 -6.29 -3.94
CA GLU A 183 0.36 -7.40 -3.09
C GLU A 183 1.67 -7.02 -2.38
N LEU A 184 1.64 -7.01 -1.05
CA LEU A 184 2.79 -6.75 -0.20
C LEU A 184 2.85 -7.78 0.91
N TYR A 185 4.01 -8.40 1.11
CA TYR A 185 4.22 -9.41 2.16
C TYR A 185 3.23 -10.58 2.09
N GLY A 186 2.83 -10.98 0.88
CA GLY A 186 1.83 -12.03 0.66
C GLY A 186 0.40 -11.63 1.02
N ILE A 187 0.12 -10.32 1.18
CA ILE A 187 -1.22 -9.79 1.41
C ILE A 187 -1.65 -8.96 0.21
N ARG A 188 -2.77 -9.33 -0.40
CA ARG A 188 -3.37 -8.57 -1.51
C ARG A 188 -4.28 -7.49 -0.96
N LEU A 189 -4.00 -6.25 -1.33
CA LEU A 189 -4.74 -5.05 -0.97
C LEU A 189 -5.45 -4.53 -2.22
N ASN A 190 -6.77 -4.61 -2.26
CA ASN A 190 -7.59 -4.09 -3.35
C ASN A 190 -8.15 -2.73 -2.96
N GLY A 191 -7.71 -1.66 -3.60
CA GLY A 191 -8.23 -0.31 -3.39
C GLY A 191 -9.10 0.12 -4.57
N VAL A 192 -10.40 0.33 -4.34
CA VAL A 192 -11.31 0.96 -5.30
C VAL A 192 -11.56 2.40 -4.87
N PHE A 193 -11.48 3.33 -5.82
CA PHE A 193 -11.57 4.76 -5.56
C PHE A 193 -12.96 5.30 -5.89
N SER A 194 -13.30 6.44 -5.28
CA SER A 194 -14.48 7.23 -5.60
C SER A 194 -14.17 8.73 -5.60
N ASP A 195 -14.86 9.48 -6.46
CA ASP A 195 -14.88 10.95 -6.46
C ASP A 195 -15.88 11.51 -5.43
N ARG A 196 -16.67 10.64 -4.81
CA ARG A 196 -17.70 10.98 -3.83
C ARG A 196 -17.52 10.18 -2.54
N PRO A 197 -17.98 10.70 -1.39
CA PRO A 197 -17.92 9.98 -0.13
C PRO A 197 -19.00 8.89 -0.07
N GLU A 198 -18.80 7.78 -0.78
CA GLU A 198 -19.80 6.71 -0.93
C GLU A 198 -19.46 5.43 -0.18
N HIS A 199 -18.20 5.25 0.24
CA HIS A 199 -17.79 4.03 0.90
C HIS A 199 -18.08 4.06 2.40
N ILE A 200 -18.78 3.03 2.89
CA ILE A 200 -18.94 2.72 4.31
C ILE A 200 -18.18 1.44 4.59
N GLN A 201 -17.00 1.57 5.18
CA GLN A 201 -16.10 0.45 5.39
C GLN A 201 -15.96 0.06 6.85
N LYS A 202 -16.06 -1.24 7.14
CA LYS A 202 -15.72 -1.79 8.45
C LYS A 202 -14.20 -1.75 8.66
N PRO A 203 -13.72 -1.50 9.89
CA PRO A 203 -12.29 -1.51 10.17
C PRO A 203 -11.63 -2.82 9.75
N ILE A 204 -10.56 -2.72 8.96
CA ILE A 204 -9.77 -3.86 8.51
C ILE A 204 -9.03 -4.46 9.70
N LYS A 205 -9.05 -5.80 9.79
CA LYS A 205 -8.34 -6.56 10.82
C LYS A 205 -7.67 -7.77 10.18
N ILE A 206 -6.35 -7.83 10.28
CA ILE A 206 -5.55 -8.98 9.86
C ILE A 206 -5.18 -9.74 11.12
N ARG A 207 -5.57 -11.01 11.21
CA ARG A 207 -5.37 -11.85 12.40
C ARG A 207 -4.39 -12.97 12.10
N PHE A 208 -3.40 -13.11 12.96
CA PHE A 208 -2.41 -14.17 12.92
C PHE A 208 -2.79 -15.20 13.98
N ASN A 209 -3.29 -16.35 13.52
CA ASN A 209 -3.78 -17.41 14.41
C ASN A 209 -2.71 -18.47 14.65
N GLU A 210 -2.67 -18.98 15.89
CA GLU A 210 -1.96 -20.22 16.21
C GLU A 210 -2.95 -21.37 16.20
N HIS A 211 -2.53 -22.50 15.61
CA HIS A 211 -3.40 -23.63 15.29
C HIS A 211 -4.05 -24.30 16.53
N LYS A 212 -3.72 -23.94 17.77
CA LYS A 212 -4.30 -24.55 18.99
C LYS A 212 -4.60 -23.57 20.14
N GLN A 213 -4.01 -22.37 20.17
CA GLN A 213 -4.06 -21.46 21.31
C GLN A 213 -4.81 -20.14 21.05
N GLY A 214 -5.36 -19.97 19.84
CA GLY A 214 -6.10 -18.77 19.44
C GLY A 214 -5.23 -17.70 18.75
N PRO A 215 -5.68 -16.44 18.66
CA PRO A 215 -4.99 -15.39 17.95
C PRO A 215 -3.74 -14.92 18.71
N SER A 216 -2.64 -14.82 17.97
CA SER A 216 -1.33 -14.41 18.49
C SER A 216 -1.11 -12.90 18.38
N CYS A 217 -1.44 -12.37 17.20
CA CYS A 217 -1.20 -11.00 16.82
C CYS A 217 -2.34 -10.51 15.93
N MET A 218 -2.63 -9.22 16.00
CA MET A 218 -3.63 -8.57 15.16
C MET A 218 -3.08 -7.23 14.66
N VAL A 219 -3.16 -7.01 13.36
CA VAL A 219 -2.99 -5.68 12.76
C VAL A 219 -4.38 -5.10 12.53
N LYS A 220 -4.65 -3.93 13.10
CA LYS A 220 -5.94 -3.26 13.03
C LYS A 220 -5.76 -1.89 12.38
N PHE A 221 -6.60 -1.60 11.39
CA PHE A 221 -6.71 -0.27 10.83
C PHE A 221 -7.71 0.52 11.67
N GLY A 222 -7.24 1.63 12.25
CA GLY A 222 -7.94 2.48 13.19
C GLY A 222 -8.16 3.88 12.65
#